data_AF-A0A5R8QLY4-F1
#
_entry.id   AF-A0A5R8QLY4-F1
#
_cell.length_a   1.000
_cell.length_b   1.000
_cell.length_c   1.000
_cell.angle_alpha   90.00
_cell.angle_beta   90.00
_cell.angle_gamma   90.00
#
_symmetry.space_group_name_H-M   'P 1'
#
loop_
_entity.id
_entity.type
_entity.pdbx_description
1 polymer ?
#
loop_
_entity_poly.entity_id
_entity_poly.type
_entity_poly.pdbx_seq_one_letter_code
_entity_poly.pdbx_strand_id
1 'polypeptide(L)'
;MRKLIPFSLLLAFAVSPAAAQGTAQERSDCMGDAFRFCSSDIPFVEEIESCLQENMARLSPACRREFAATNSTKLRPEHFQ
;
A
#
# COMPACT_ATOMS: atom_id res chain seq x y z
N MET A 1 -26.56 50.27 10.36
CA MET A 1 -27.45 49.18 9.90
C MET A 1 -26.59 48.10 9.27
N ARG A 2 -26.39 47.01 10.00
CA ARG A 2 -25.39 45.96 9.75
C ARG A 2 -26.01 44.94 8.79
N LYS A 3 -25.67 45.03 7.50
CA LYS A 3 -26.12 44.05 6.50
C LYS A 3 -25.43 42.72 6.80
N LEU A 4 -26.22 41.74 7.24
CA LEU A 4 -25.78 40.37 7.46
C LEU A 4 -25.65 39.68 6.10
N ILE A 5 -24.42 39.38 5.71
CA ILE A 5 -24.11 38.53 4.56
C ILE A 5 -24.07 37.10 5.13
N PRO A 6 -24.99 36.19 4.75
CA PRO A 6 -24.88 34.79 5.15
C PRO A 6 -23.74 34.19 4.32
N PHE A 7 -22.56 34.12 4.93
CA PHE A 7 -21.43 33.38 4.40
C PHE A 7 -21.77 31.90 4.57
N SER A 8 -22.53 31.35 3.62
CA SER A 8 -22.81 29.92 3.52
C SER A 8 -21.47 29.21 3.32
N LEU A 9 -20.91 28.76 4.43
CA LEU A 9 -19.67 28.00 4.50
C LEU A 9 -19.95 26.62 3.90
N LEU A 10 -19.71 26.46 2.60
CA LEU A 10 -19.65 25.17 1.94
C LEU A 10 -18.43 24.42 2.50
N LEU A 11 -18.66 23.60 3.53
CA LEU A 11 -17.71 22.62 4.02
C LEU A 11 -17.57 21.50 2.98
N ALA A 12 -16.57 21.64 2.11
CA ALA A 12 -16.10 20.53 1.28
C ALA A 12 -15.32 19.55 2.17
N PHE A 13 -15.96 18.46 2.57
CA PHE A 13 -15.27 17.33 3.20
C PHE A 13 -14.41 16.62 2.13
N ALA A 14 -13.13 16.96 2.09
CA ALA A 14 -12.15 16.17 1.35
C ALA A 14 -11.96 14.83 2.09
N VAL A 15 -12.64 13.78 1.66
CA VAL A 15 -12.33 12.41 2.06
C VAL A 15 -11.02 12.02 1.37
N SER A 16 -9.91 12.06 2.11
CA SER A 16 -8.65 11.49 1.63
C SER A 16 -8.80 9.97 1.51
N PRO A 17 -8.43 9.36 0.37
CA PRO A 17 -8.43 7.90 0.27
C PRO A 17 -7.31 7.36 1.18
N ALA A 18 -7.69 6.59 2.20
CA ALA A 18 -6.78 5.82 3.05
C ALA A 18 -6.20 4.60 2.29
N ALA A 19 -5.65 4.82 1.11
CA ALA A 19 -5.21 3.78 0.17
C ALA A 19 -3.68 3.60 0.12
N ALA A 20 -2.96 3.99 1.18
CA ALA A 20 -1.50 3.99 1.20
C ALA A 20 -0.85 2.79 1.91
N GLN A 21 -1.64 1.83 2.40
CA GLN A 21 -1.11 0.76 3.27
C GLN A 21 -1.02 -0.62 2.59
N GLY A 22 -0.96 -0.64 1.25
CA GLY A 22 -1.04 -1.84 0.44
C GLY A 22 -2.35 -2.63 0.54
N THR A 23 -2.62 -3.47 -0.44
CA THR A 23 -3.76 -4.39 -0.43
C THR A 23 -3.58 -5.47 0.64
N ALA A 24 -4.66 -6.13 1.07
CA ALA A 24 -4.58 -7.26 1.98
C ALA A 24 -3.70 -8.39 1.43
N GLN A 25 -3.66 -8.54 0.11
CA GLN A 25 -2.83 -9.51 -0.58
C GLN A 25 -1.35 -9.16 -0.47
N GLU A 26 -0.97 -7.91 -0.78
CA GLU A 26 0.41 -7.41 -0.64
C GLU A 26 0.94 -7.63 0.78
N ARG A 27 0.13 -7.29 1.79
CA ARG A 27 0.49 -7.52 3.21
C ARG A 27 0.72 -9.00 3.51
N SER A 28 -0.16 -9.88 3.03
CA SER A 28 -0.04 -11.32 3.23
C SER A 28 1.22 -11.87 2.56
N ASP A 29 1.52 -11.42 1.34
CA ASP A 29 2.68 -11.86 0.58
C ASP A 29 4.01 -11.43 1.23
N CYS A 30 4.01 -10.33 1.98
CA CYS A 30 5.17 -9.82 2.72
C CYS A 30 5.20 -10.16 4.22
N MET A 31 4.12 -10.68 4.81
CA MET A 31 4.00 -10.88 6.25
C MET A 31 5.13 -11.75 6.83
N GLY A 32 5.42 -12.89 6.21
CA GLY A 32 6.48 -13.80 6.67
C GLY A 32 7.88 -13.18 6.62
N ASP A 33 8.14 -12.38 5.58
CA ASP A 33 9.42 -11.68 5.43
C ASP A 33 9.54 -10.52 6.43
N ALA A 34 8.47 -9.78 6.67
CA ALA A 34 8.42 -8.71 7.67
C ALA A 34 8.72 -9.24 9.07
N PHE A 35 8.10 -10.36 9.48
CA PHE A 35 8.42 -10.98 10.78
C PHE A 35 9.84 -11.52 10.87
N ARG A 36 10.43 -11.95 9.75
CA ARG A 36 11.76 -12.56 9.74
C ARG A 36 12.90 -11.53 9.70
N PHE A 37 12.71 -10.43 8.98
CA PHE A 37 13.76 -9.44 8.71
C PHE A 37 13.54 -8.11 9.42
N CYS A 38 12.27 -7.73 9.65
CA CYS A 38 11.87 -6.37 10.06
C CYS A 38 11.06 -6.39 11.37
N SER A 39 11.28 -7.39 12.24
CA SER A 39 10.48 -7.54 13.47
C SER A 39 10.64 -6.37 14.44
N SER A 40 11.74 -5.63 14.38
CA SER A 40 11.98 -4.42 15.17
C SER A 40 11.05 -3.27 14.80
N ASP A 41 10.57 -3.28 13.57
CA ASP A 41 9.83 -2.17 12.95
C ASP A 41 8.32 -2.37 13.10
N ILE A 42 7.89 -3.53 13.62
CA ILE A 42 6.50 -3.81 13.96
C ILE A 42 6.12 -2.99 15.20
N PRO A 43 5.05 -2.19 15.17
CA PRO A 43 3.92 -2.24 14.23
C PRO A 43 3.87 -1.11 13.18
N PHE A 44 4.97 -0.40 12.92
CA PHE A 44 5.01 0.78 12.07
C PHE A 44 5.16 0.41 10.58
N VAL A 45 4.09 0.60 9.81
CA VAL A 45 4.03 0.15 8.40
C VAL A 45 5.10 0.81 7.53
N GLU A 46 5.35 2.11 7.69
CA GLU A 46 6.35 2.84 6.90
C GLU A 46 7.77 2.31 7.14
N GLU A 47 8.08 1.96 8.38
CA GLU A 47 9.38 1.41 8.77
C GLU A 47 9.54 -0.02 8.23
N ILE A 48 8.48 -0.84 8.30
CA ILE A 48 8.46 -2.19 7.71
C ILE A 48 8.68 -2.12 6.19
N GLU A 49 8.00 -1.23 5.47
CA GLU A 49 8.20 -1.06 4.04
C GLU A 49 9.64 -0.67 3.70
N SER A 50 10.22 0.28 4.45
CA SER A 50 11.63 0.67 4.26
C SER A 50 12.57 -0.52 4.49
N CYS A 51 12.39 -1.27 5.59
CA CYS A 51 13.21 -2.43 5.89
C CYS A 51 13.07 -3.53 4.81
N LEU A 52 11.86 -3.77 4.30
CA LEU A 52 11.63 -4.70 3.20
C LEU A 52 12.37 -4.26 1.94
N GLN A 53 12.31 -2.97 1.58
CA GLN A 53 13.04 -2.42 0.43
C GLN A 53 14.56 -2.62 0.57
N GLU A 54 15.13 -2.38 1.75
CA GLU A 54 16.55 -2.62 2.02
C GLU A 54 16.94 -4.11 1.94
N ASN A 55 15.99 -5.01 2.24
CA ASN A 55 16.20 -6.45 2.20
C ASN A 55 15.74 -7.12 0.89
N MET A 56 15.47 -6.36 -0.19
CA MET A 56 14.92 -6.86 -1.46
C MET A 56 15.54 -8.18 -1.94
N ALA A 57 16.87 -8.30 -1.92
CA ALA A 57 17.58 -9.49 -2.40
C ALA A 57 17.29 -10.76 -1.56
N ARG A 58 16.85 -10.61 -0.32
CA ARG A 58 16.62 -11.67 0.67
C ARG A 58 15.16 -12.02 0.88
N LEU A 59 14.24 -11.18 0.38
CA LEU A 59 12.81 -11.41 0.49
C LEU A 59 12.37 -12.67 -0.27
N SER A 60 11.18 -13.18 0.03
CA SER A 60 10.54 -14.21 -0.76
C SER A 60 10.22 -13.70 -2.19
N PRO A 61 10.10 -14.60 -3.18
CA PRO A 61 9.63 -14.21 -4.51
C PRO A 61 8.23 -13.60 -4.52
N ALA A 62 7.39 -13.88 -3.50
CA ALA A 62 6.08 -13.27 -3.38
C ALA A 62 6.19 -11.80 -3.00
N CYS A 63 6.80 -11.51 -1.86
CA CYS A 63 6.97 -10.14 -1.40
C CYS A 63 7.75 -9.27 -2.40
N ARG A 64 8.80 -9.79 -3.04
CA ARG A 64 9.53 -9.01 -4.08
C ARG A 64 8.66 -8.53 -5.23
N ARG A 65 7.61 -9.28 -5.63
CA ARG A 65 6.75 -8.88 -6.75
C ARG A 65 5.91 -7.65 -6.40
N GLU A 66 5.59 -7.46 -5.13
CA GLU A 66 4.83 -6.30 -4.65
C GLU A 66 5.63 -4.99 -4.83
N PHE A 67 6.96 -5.07 -4.87
CA PHE A 67 7.85 -3.93 -5.13
C PHE A 67 8.26 -3.80 -6.60
N ALA A 68 8.01 -4.81 -7.43
CA ALA A 68 8.27 -4.77 -8.85
C ALA A 68 7.05 -4.20 -9.58
N ALA A 69 7.14 -2.94 -10.02
CA ALA A 69 6.09 -2.30 -10.84
C ALA A 69 5.71 -3.21 -12.02
N THR A 70 4.48 -3.73 -12.00
CA THR A 70 4.00 -4.74 -12.95
C THR A 70 4.01 -4.22 -14.38
N ASN A 71 4.93 -4.72 -15.21
CA ASN A 71 4.91 -4.55 -16.66
C ASN A 71 4.71 -5.92 -17.35
N SER A 72 3.57 -6.61 -17.13
CA SER A 72 3.15 -7.72 -18.01
C SER A 72 1.69 -8.16 -17.80
N THR A 73 0.95 -8.18 -18.90
CA THR A 73 -0.44 -8.57 -19.05
C THR A 73 -0.66 -10.07 -18.81
N LYS A 74 -1.71 -10.43 -18.05
CA LYS A 74 -2.12 -11.81 -17.72
C LYS A 74 -2.91 -12.48 -18.85
N LEU A 75 -2.39 -12.47 -20.08
CA LEU A 75 -2.96 -13.26 -21.18
C LEU A 75 -2.12 -14.52 -21.39
N ARG A 76 -2.61 -15.65 -20.90
CA ARG A 76 -2.27 -16.98 -21.42
C ARG A 76 -3.53 -17.58 -22.05
N PRO A 77 -3.53 -17.90 -23.36
CA PRO A 77 -4.73 -18.41 -24.05
C PRO A 77 -5.21 -19.78 -23.55
N GLU A 78 -4.37 -20.51 -22.81
CA GLU A 78 -4.66 -21.88 -22.34
C GLU A 78 -5.51 -22.00 -21.06
N HIS A 79 -6.08 -20.91 -20.53
CA HIS A 79 -7.11 -20.97 -19.47
C HIS A 79 -8.55 -20.84 -20.01
N PHE A 80 -8.73 -20.78 -21.33
CA PHE A 80 -10.05 -20.79 -21.99
C PHE A 80 -10.25 -22.05 -22.85
N GLN A 81 -10.14 -23.22 -22.22
CA GLN A 81 -10.65 -24.47 -22.77
C GLN A 81 -11.45 -25.21 -21.71
#